data_AF-A0A2V8QJE3-F1
#
_entry.id   AF-A0A2V8QJE3-F1
#
_cell.length_a   1.000
_cell.length_b   1.000
_cell.length_c   1.000
_cell.angle_alpha   90.00
_cell.angle_beta   90.00
_cell.angle_gamma   90.00
#
_symmetry.space_group_name_H-M   'P 1'
#
loop_
_entity.id
_entity.type
_entity.pdbx_description
1 polymer ?
#
loop_
_entity_poly.entity_id
_entity_poly.type
_entity_poly.pdbx_seq_one_letter_code
_entity_poly.pdbx_strand_id
1 'polypeptide(L)'
;MSSLLVTVEELAQTIKYQLGDAWLPSIYSERVLKLRTRSYHFETLKPATRVEIQHTLLGVELKIGRRRLLCPDLATARYLSVFARSGCNDVAVPYDITKISQLADELESSWYRMLLLADQDSKQLGAKAKSRLRGLLFANIRAEVLAAGSGTRIPEFRQSTKQR
;
A
#
# COMPACT_ATOMS: atom_id res chain seq x y z
N MET A 1 -25.07 32.62 1.00
CA MET A 1 -23.76 31.96 0.77
C MET A 1 -24.05 30.49 0.53
N SER A 2 -24.03 30.07 -0.73
CA SER A 2 -24.37 28.70 -1.12
C SER A 2 -23.29 27.75 -0.63
N SER A 3 -23.61 26.92 0.37
CA SER A 3 -22.78 25.77 0.75
C SER A 3 -22.86 24.77 -0.40
N LEU A 4 -21.87 24.81 -1.31
CA LEU A 4 -21.69 23.74 -2.28
C LEU A 4 -21.45 22.45 -1.48
N LEU A 5 -22.38 21.49 -1.62
CA LEU A 5 -22.27 20.18 -1.00
C LEU A 5 -21.05 19.47 -1.60
N VAL A 6 -19.93 19.49 -0.87
CA VAL A 6 -18.71 18.79 -1.28
C VAL A 6 -18.99 17.30 -1.36
N THR A 7 -18.74 16.69 -2.51
CA THR A 7 -18.98 15.27 -2.75
C THR A 7 -17.87 14.40 -2.15
N VAL A 8 -18.13 13.12 -1.95
CA VAL A 8 -17.11 12.17 -1.46
C VAL A 8 -15.97 12.04 -2.46
N GLU A 9 -16.29 12.12 -3.75
CA GLU A 9 -15.36 12.07 -4.86
C GLU A 9 -14.41 13.28 -4.88
N GLU A 10 -14.94 14.49 -4.65
CA GLU A 10 -14.14 15.72 -4.52
C GLU A 10 -13.21 15.66 -3.30
N LEU A 11 -13.67 15.13 -2.16
CA LEU A 11 -12.81 14.93 -0.99
C LEU A 11 -11.69 13.94 -1.29
N ALA A 12 -11.99 12.81 -1.96
CA ALA A 12 -10.96 11.83 -2.31
C ALA A 12 -9.89 12.44 -3.24
N GLN A 13 -10.29 13.27 -4.20
CA GLN A 13 -9.35 13.98 -5.08
C GLN A 13 -8.53 15.02 -4.31
N THR A 14 -9.16 15.76 -3.39
CA THR A 14 -8.48 16.74 -2.54
C THR A 14 -7.41 16.07 -1.68
N ILE A 15 -7.74 14.95 -1.02
CA ILE A 15 -6.80 14.17 -0.21
C ILE A 15 -5.64 13.66 -1.08
N LYS A 16 -5.93 13.12 -2.27
CA LYS A 16 -4.90 12.66 -3.21
C LYS A 16 -3.96 13.80 -3.60
N TYR A 17 -4.51 14.97 -3.95
CA TYR A 17 -3.73 16.16 -4.29
C TYR A 17 -2.85 16.63 -3.13
N GLN A 18 -3.38 16.65 -1.90
CA GLN A 18 -2.61 17.03 -0.71
C GLN A 18 -1.49 16.04 -0.37
N LEU A 19 -1.66 14.75 -0.68
CA LEU A 19 -0.62 13.74 -0.49
C LEU A 19 0.48 13.88 -1.54
N GLY A 20 0.15 14.23 -2.79
CA GLY A 20 1.12 14.47 -3.86
C GLY A 20 2.10 13.30 -4.03
N ASP A 21 3.40 13.56 -3.93
CA ASP A 21 4.45 12.53 -4.00
C ASP A 21 4.42 11.52 -2.84
N ALA A 22 3.80 11.90 -1.72
CA ALA A 22 3.54 11.01 -0.59
C ALA A 22 2.28 10.15 -0.80
N TRP A 23 1.62 10.21 -1.97
CA TRP A 23 0.56 9.26 -2.32
C TRP A 23 1.15 7.86 -2.51
N LEU A 24 0.54 6.84 -1.90
CA LEU A 24 1.08 5.49 -1.83
C LEU A 24 1.42 4.91 -3.22
N PRO A 25 0.53 4.96 -4.23
CA PRO A 25 0.87 4.60 -5.61
C PRO A 25 2.07 5.35 -6.20
N SER A 26 2.27 6.64 -5.88
CA SER A 26 3.43 7.40 -6.35
C SER A 26 4.73 6.88 -5.75
N ILE A 27 4.74 6.57 -4.44
CA ILE A 27 5.89 5.93 -3.77
C ILE A 27 6.17 4.57 -4.41
N TYR A 28 5.10 3.80 -4.69
CA TYR A 28 5.21 2.49 -5.31
C TYR A 28 5.83 2.57 -6.73
N SER A 29 5.34 3.45 -7.61
CA SER A 29 5.86 3.57 -8.97
C SER A 29 7.28 4.15 -9.02
N GLU A 30 7.54 5.20 -8.24
CA GLU A 30 8.78 5.97 -8.35
C GLU A 30 9.93 5.42 -7.50
N ARG A 31 9.62 4.66 -6.43
CA ARG A 31 10.65 4.11 -5.55
C ARG A 31 10.72 2.59 -5.57
N VAL A 32 9.58 1.90 -5.49
CA VAL A 32 9.58 0.43 -5.44
C VAL A 32 9.89 -0.14 -6.83
N LEU A 33 9.13 0.24 -7.86
CA LEU A 33 9.25 -0.35 -9.20
C LEU A 33 10.55 0.02 -9.92
N LYS A 34 11.30 1.01 -9.43
CA LYS A 34 12.64 1.33 -9.94
C LYS A 34 13.74 0.41 -9.40
N LEU A 35 13.44 -0.39 -8.38
CA LEU A 35 14.35 -1.40 -7.84
C LEU A 35 14.17 -2.73 -8.58
N ARG A 36 15.11 -3.66 -8.35
CA ARG A 36 14.91 -5.06 -8.72
C ARG A 36 13.87 -5.66 -7.78
N THR A 37 12.73 -6.08 -8.32
CA THR A 37 11.59 -6.59 -7.56
C THR A 37 11.19 -8.00 -8.00
N ARG A 38 10.53 -8.73 -7.10
CA ARG A 38 9.73 -9.92 -7.41
C ARG A 38 8.25 -9.62 -7.24
N SER A 39 7.40 -10.27 -8.01
CA SER A 39 5.96 -10.22 -7.77
C SER A 39 5.58 -11.06 -6.55
N TYR A 40 4.80 -10.47 -5.66
CA TYR A 40 4.14 -11.17 -4.55
C TYR A 40 2.63 -11.15 -4.78
N HIS A 41 2.03 -12.34 -4.66
CA HIS A 41 0.62 -12.57 -4.92
C HIS A 41 -0.08 -12.91 -3.61
N PHE A 42 -0.93 -12.02 -3.12
CA PHE A 42 -1.93 -12.35 -2.12
C PHE A 42 -3.02 -13.17 -2.81
N GLU A 43 -3.41 -14.33 -2.27
CA GLU A 43 -4.66 -14.95 -2.74
C GLU A 43 -5.83 -14.00 -2.41
N THR A 44 -6.83 -13.96 -3.30
CA THR A 44 -7.93 -12.98 -3.36
C THR A 44 -8.31 -12.38 -2.00
N LEU A 45 -7.99 -11.10 -1.82
CA LEU A 45 -8.32 -10.36 -0.61
C LEU A 45 -9.78 -9.92 -0.64
N LYS A 46 -10.52 -10.19 0.44
CA LYS A 46 -11.86 -9.63 0.63
C LYS A 46 -11.77 -8.18 1.09
N PRO A 47 -12.67 -7.28 0.64
CA PRO A 47 -12.75 -5.93 1.18
C PRO A 47 -12.89 -5.95 2.71
N ALA A 48 -12.27 -4.99 3.39
CA ALA A 48 -12.26 -4.86 4.86
C ALA A 48 -11.68 -6.06 5.63
N THR A 49 -10.84 -6.89 4.98
CA THR A 49 -10.12 -7.95 5.69
C THR A 49 -9.20 -7.34 6.75
N ARG A 50 -9.28 -7.84 7.99
CA ARG A 50 -8.41 -7.43 9.08
C ARG A 50 -6.98 -7.89 8.83
N VAL A 51 -6.02 -6.96 8.91
CA VAL A 51 -4.59 -7.22 8.69
C VAL A 51 -3.82 -6.87 9.95
N GLU A 52 -3.09 -7.84 10.48
CA GLU A 52 -2.33 -7.74 11.74
C GLU A 52 -0.95 -8.32 11.58
N ILE A 53 0.06 -7.67 12.14
CA ILE A 53 1.40 -8.23 12.27
C ILE A 53 1.46 -8.93 13.64
N GLN A 54 1.88 -10.19 13.65
CA GLN A 54 1.99 -11.02 14.84
C GLN A 54 3.45 -11.39 15.08
N HIS A 55 3.97 -11.06 16.26
CA HIS A 55 5.25 -11.57 16.72
C HIS A 55 5.01 -12.94 17.35
N THR A 56 5.65 -13.98 16.81
CA THR A 56 5.55 -15.36 17.29
C THR A 56 6.91 -15.86 17.72
N LEU A 57 6.96 -17.04 18.35
CA LEU A 57 8.22 -17.67 18.72
C LEU A 57 9.08 -18.06 17.51
N LEU A 58 8.47 -18.24 16.33
CA LEU A 58 9.14 -18.65 15.09
C LEU A 58 9.47 -17.48 14.16
N GLY A 59 9.18 -16.24 14.58
CA GLY A 59 9.45 -15.04 13.80
C GLY A 59 8.25 -14.11 13.71
N VAL A 60 8.05 -13.51 12.53
CA VAL A 60 6.97 -12.53 12.29
C VAL A 60 5.99 -13.11 11.27
N GLU A 61 4.70 -13.04 11.61
CA GLU A 61 3.61 -13.45 10.72
C GLU A 61 2.75 -12.24 10.36
N LEU A 62 2.33 -12.13 9.09
CA LEU A 62 1.27 -11.22 8.66
C LEU A 62 -0.04 -11.99 8.59
N LYS A 63 -0.93 -11.74 9.55
CA LYS A 63 -2.27 -12.31 9.60
C LYS A 63 -3.24 -11.48 8.76
N ILE A 64 -3.88 -12.13 7.80
CA ILE A 64 -4.83 -11.52 6.86
C ILE A 64 -6.15 -12.29 6.96
N GLY A 65 -7.06 -11.78 7.78
CA GLY A 65 -8.28 -12.47 8.15
C GLY A 65 -7.98 -13.78 8.90
N ARG A 66 -8.28 -14.92 8.27
CA ARG A 66 -8.03 -16.26 8.83
C ARG A 66 -6.67 -16.84 8.41
N ARG A 67 -6.00 -16.23 7.43
CA ARG A 67 -4.72 -16.71 6.89
C ARG A 67 -3.56 -16.05 7.61
N ARG A 68 -2.41 -16.72 7.61
CA ARG A 68 -1.15 -16.20 8.12
C ARG A 68 -0.06 -16.42 7.10
N LEU A 69 0.71 -15.38 6.85
CA LEU A 69 1.88 -15.40 5.99
C LEU A 69 3.10 -15.28 6.88
N LEU A 70 3.99 -16.28 6.83
CA LEU A 70 5.30 -16.14 7.45
C LEU A 70 6.11 -15.10 6.67
N CYS A 71 6.60 -14.08 7.37
CA CYS A 71 7.45 -13.05 6.81
C CYS A 71 8.90 -13.28 7.28
N PRO A 72 9.91 -13.03 6.42
CA PRO A 72 11.30 -13.20 6.80
C PRO A 72 11.74 -12.24 7.92
N ASP A 73 11.13 -11.06 7.99
CA ASP A 73 11.40 -10.04 9.00
C ASP A 73 10.19 -9.11 9.20
N LEU A 74 10.29 -8.24 10.21
CA LEU A 74 9.26 -7.25 10.53
C LEU A 74 9.08 -6.22 9.40
N ALA A 75 10.16 -5.80 8.74
CA ALA A 75 10.10 -4.80 7.68
C ALA A 75 9.25 -5.29 6.50
N THR A 76 9.40 -6.56 6.13
CA THR A 76 8.63 -7.22 5.08
C THR A 76 7.16 -7.35 5.49
N ALA A 77 6.87 -7.71 6.75
CA ALA A 77 5.50 -7.77 7.24
C ALA A 77 4.82 -6.38 7.21
N ARG A 78 5.54 -5.33 7.63
CA ARG A 78 5.09 -3.93 7.57
C ARG A 78 4.81 -3.50 6.14
N TYR A 79 5.76 -3.72 5.24
CA TYR A 79 5.63 -3.45 3.80
C TYR A 79 4.37 -4.10 3.21
N LEU A 80 4.23 -5.42 3.37
CA LEU A 80 3.09 -6.17 2.82
C LEU A 80 1.76 -5.77 3.48
N SER A 81 1.78 -5.39 4.76
CA SER A 81 0.56 -5.02 5.49
C SER A 81 -0.16 -3.83 4.88
N VAL A 82 0.58 -2.85 4.35
CA VAL A 82 0.02 -1.65 3.73
C VAL A 82 -0.82 -2.03 2.50
N PHE A 83 -0.27 -2.86 1.62
CA PHE A 83 -0.96 -3.33 0.42
C PHE A 83 -2.10 -4.30 0.72
N ALA A 84 -1.94 -5.16 1.73
CA ALA A 84 -3.02 -6.03 2.17
C ALA A 84 -4.22 -5.23 2.71
N ARG A 85 -3.97 -4.11 3.41
CA ARG A 85 -5.02 -3.21 3.94
C ARG A 85 -5.76 -2.45 2.86
N SER A 86 -5.07 -2.01 1.80
CA SER A 86 -5.74 -1.43 0.62
C SER A 86 -6.46 -2.49 -0.21
N GLY A 87 -6.09 -3.77 -0.06
CA GLY A 87 -6.66 -4.92 -0.77
C GLY A 87 -6.00 -5.18 -2.12
N CYS A 88 -4.76 -4.75 -2.32
CA CYS A 88 -3.99 -5.09 -3.52
C CYS A 88 -3.70 -6.59 -3.50
N ASN A 89 -4.03 -7.30 -4.57
CA ASN A 89 -3.73 -8.73 -4.68
C ASN A 89 -2.30 -8.99 -5.14
N ASP A 90 -1.75 -8.12 -5.99
CA ASP A 90 -0.45 -8.32 -6.60
C ASP A 90 0.41 -7.09 -6.38
N VAL A 91 1.62 -7.29 -5.83
CA VAL A 91 2.55 -6.19 -5.53
C VAL A 91 3.98 -6.59 -5.79
N ALA A 92 4.79 -5.60 -6.16
CA ALA A 92 6.23 -5.75 -6.25
C ALA A 92 6.83 -5.77 -4.84
N VAL A 93 7.80 -6.66 -4.60
CA VAL A 93 8.60 -6.72 -3.38
C VAL A 93 10.08 -6.61 -3.79
N PRO A 94 10.83 -5.63 -3.27
CA PRO A 94 12.26 -5.51 -3.56
C PRO A 94 13.04 -6.77 -3.17
N TYR A 95 14.05 -7.14 -3.97
CA TYR A 95 14.98 -8.21 -3.60
C TYR A 95 15.98 -7.77 -2.53
N ASP A 96 16.38 -6.50 -2.55
CA ASP A 96 17.30 -5.94 -1.55
C ASP A 96 16.54 -5.69 -0.24
N ILE A 97 16.70 -6.60 0.71
CA ILE A 97 16.04 -6.56 2.02
C ILE A 97 16.41 -5.30 2.81
N THR A 98 17.58 -4.70 2.56
CA THR A 98 18.02 -3.50 3.27
C THR A 98 17.18 -2.27 2.91
N LYS A 99 16.53 -2.29 1.74
CA LYS A 99 15.64 -1.20 1.27
C LYS A 99 14.22 -1.34 1.79
N ILE A 100 13.80 -2.54 2.18
CA ILE A 100 12.41 -2.82 2.57
C ILE A 100 12.04 -2.01 3.82
N SER A 101 12.95 -1.86 4.81
CA SER A 101 12.64 -1.11 6.04
C SER A 101 12.26 0.35 5.73
N GLN A 102 13.09 1.05 4.95
CA GLN A 102 12.83 2.44 4.60
C GLN A 102 11.55 2.58 3.76
N LEU A 103 11.34 1.69 2.78
CA LEU A 103 10.12 1.70 1.98
C LEU A 103 8.88 1.43 2.83
N ALA A 104 8.96 0.53 3.81
CA ALA A 104 7.88 0.27 4.75
C ALA A 104 7.55 1.52 5.58
N ASP A 105 8.56 2.23 6.09
CA ASP A 105 8.37 3.48 6.85
C ASP A 105 7.66 4.55 6.00
N GLU A 106 8.10 4.73 4.75
CA GLU A 106 7.50 5.70 3.82
C GLU A 106 6.04 5.34 3.46
N LEU A 107 5.77 4.07 3.15
CA LEU A 107 4.44 3.58 2.79
C LEU A 107 3.47 3.62 3.98
N GLU A 108 3.92 3.26 5.18
CA GLU A 108 3.11 3.39 6.39
C GLU A 108 2.80 4.85 6.71
N SER A 109 3.81 5.73 6.61
CA SER A 109 3.61 7.17 6.82
C SER A 109 2.60 7.75 5.85
N SER A 110 2.68 7.37 4.56
CA SER A 110 1.69 7.72 3.54
C SER A 110 0.29 7.23 3.90
N TRP A 111 0.17 5.95 4.31
CA TRP A 111 -1.08 5.34 4.71
C TRP A 111 -1.73 6.08 5.89
N TYR A 112 -0.98 6.31 6.98
CA TYR A 112 -1.50 7.00 8.15
C TYR A 112 -1.87 8.45 7.85
N ARG A 113 -1.07 9.16 7.05
CA ARG A 113 -1.39 10.53 6.62
C ARG A 113 -2.68 10.57 5.81
N MET A 114 -2.87 9.64 4.87
CA MET A 114 -4.13 9.52 4.12
C MET A 114 -5.32 9.31 5.06
N LEU A 115 -5.21 8.41 6.04
CA LEU A 115 -6.29 8.15 6.99
C LEU A 115 -6.60 9.38 7.85
N LEU A 116 -5.57 10.09 8.30
CA LEU A 116 -5.73 11.32 9.08
C LEU A 116 -6.47 12.39 8.27
N LEU A 117 -6.05 12.62 7.01
CA LEU A 117 -6.71 13.57 6.11
C LEU A 117 -8.17 13.16 5.84
N ALA A 118 -8.42 11.87 5.58
CA ALA A 118 -9.77 11.36 5.37
C ALA A 118 -10.66 11.56 6.61
N ASP A 119 -10.13 11.34 7.82
CA ASP A 119 -10.89 11.55 9.05
C ASP A 119 -11.11 13.05 9.34
N GLN A 120 -10.14 13.92 8.99
CA GLN A 120 -10.25 15.38 9.12
C GLN A 120 -11.26 15.99 8.16
N ASP A 121 -11.14 15.68 6.87
CA ASP A 121 -11.95 16.27 5.80
C ASP A 121 -13.38 15.71 5.81
N SER A 122 -13.59 14.55 6.41
CA SER A 122 -14.92 13.96 6.57
C SER A 122 -15.57 14.23 7.92
N LYS A 123 -15.01 15.06 8.81
CA LYS A 123 -15.50 15.26 10.19
C LYS A 123 -17.02 15.49 10.28
N GLN A 124 -17.56 16.33 9.40
CA GLN A 124 -18.98 16.72 9.36
C GLN A 124 -19.87 15.72 8.60
N LEU A 125 -19.29 14.70 7.97
CA LEU A 125 -20.03 13.68 7.22
C LEU A 125 -20.57 12.58 8.14
N GLY A 126 -21.71 12.00 7.77
CA GLY A 126 -22.25 10.81 8.41
C GLY A 126 -21.37 9.57 8.18
N ALA A 127 -21.50 8.56 9.06
CA ALA A 127 -20.66 7.35 9.05
C ALA A 127 -20.63 6.61 7.70
N LYS A 128 -21.77 6.59 6.98
CA LYS A 128 -21.87 5.98 5.64
C LYS A 128 -20.97 6.69 4.61
N ALA A 129 -20.95 8.01 4.63
CA ALA A 129 -20.12 8.80 3.72
C ALA A 129 -18.63 8.69 4.08
N LYS A 130 -18.28 8.64 5.38
CA LYS A 130 -16.91 8.34 5.84
C LYS A 130 -16.41 6.98 5.35
N SER A 131 -17.26 5.95 5.49
CA SER A 131 -16.95 4.60 5.01
C SER A 131 -16.78 4.57 3.49
N ARG A 132 -17.66 5.26 2.74
CA ARG A 132 -17.55 5.41 1.29
C ARG A 132 -16.25 6.11 0.88
N LEU A 133 -15.86 7.19 1.57
CA LEU A 133 -14.61 7.91 1.29
C LEU A 133 -13.39 7.00 1.45
N ARG A 134 -13.29 6.28 2.57
CA ARG A 134 -12.20 5.32 2.81
C ARG A 134 -12.20 4.21 1.76
N GLY A 135 -13.38 3.67 1.45
CA GLY A 135 -13.54 2.66 0.40
C GLY A 135 -13.06 3.14 -0.97
N LEU A 136 -13.38 4.39 -1.33
CA LEU A 136 -12.97 5.02 -2.58
C LEU A 136 -11.45 5.25 -2.63
N LEU A 137 -10.86 5.79 -1.56
CA LEU A 137 -9.40 5.97 -1.46
C LEU A 137 -8.66 4.63 -1.62
N PHE A 138 -9.14 3.56 -0.96
CA PHE A 138 -8.53 2.24 -1.08
C PHE A 138 -8.72 1.65 -2.48
N ALA A 139 -9.87 1.90 -3.11
CA ALA A 139 -10.12 1.48 -4.49
C ALA A 139 -9.17 2.18 -5.47
N ASN A 140 -8.94 3.49 -5.30
CA ASN A 140 -7.99 4.25 -6.11
C ASN A 140 -6.56 3.70 -5.95
N ILE A 141 -6.12 3.44 -4.71
CA ILE A 141 -4.81 2.80 -4.45
C ILE A 141 -4.71 1.47 -5.19
N ARG A 142 -5.70 0.59 -5.04
CA ARG A 142 -5.69 -0.72 -5.72
C ARG A 142 -5.63 -0.57 -7.24
N ALA A 143 -6.45 0.32 -7.80
CA ALA A 143 -6.50 0.52 -9.25
C ALA A 143 -5.17 1.04 -9.79
N GLU A 144 -4.56 2.01 -9.12
CA GLU A 144 -3.27 2.59 -9.54
C GLU A 144 -2.10 1.62 -9.34
N VAL A 145 -2.05 0.88 -8.23
CA VAL A 145 -1.04 -0.17 -8.01
C VAL A 145 -1.19 -1.31 -9.03
N LEU A 146 -2.42 -1.72 -9.33
CA LEU A 146 -2.70 -2.72 -10.36
C LEU A 146 -2.26 -2.23 -11.75
N ALA A 147 -2.56 -0.98 -12.09
CA ALA A 147 -2.17 -0.38 -13.36
C ALA A 147 -0.64 -0.22 -13.50
N ALA A 148 0.06 0.07 -12.40
CA ALA A 148 1.52 0.12 -12.36
C ALA A 148 2.17 -1.26 -12.49
N GLY A 149 1.45 -2.32 -12.12
CA GLY A 149 1.90 -3.71 -12.18
C GLY A 149 2.71 -4.14 -10.96
N SER A 150 2.91 -5.46 -10.80
CA SER A 150 3.61 -6.07 -9.67
C SER A 150 5.13 -6.25 -9.88
N GLY A 151 5.70 -5.49 -10.83
CA GLY A 151 7.11 -5.58 -11.23
C GLY A 151 7.40 -6.68 -12.26
N THR A 152 8.65 -6.75 -12.72
CA THR A 152 9.09 -7.75 -13.71
C THR A 152 9.06 -9.16 -13.13
N ARG A 153 8.49 -10.13 -13.89
CA ARG A 153 8.39 -11.55 -13.47
C ARG A 153 9.76 -12.24 -13.35
N ILE A 154 10.76 -11.74 -14.08
CA ILE A 154 12.14 -12.24 -14.10
C ILE A 154 13.05 -11.02 -13.94
N PRO A 155 13.97 -11.01 -12.96
CA PRO A 155 14.90 -9.92 -12.83
C PRO A 155 15.88 -9.87 -14.01
N GLU A 156 16.06 -8.70 -14.60
CA GLU A 156 17.14 -8.46 -15.57
C GLU A 156 18.49 -8.62 -14.86
N PHE A 157 19.17 -9.74 -15.11
CA PHE A 157 20.56 -9.88 -14.73
C PHE A 157 21.39 -9.05 -15.71
N ARG A 158 21.87 -7.88 -15.29
CA ARG A 158 22.94 -7.18 -16.00
C ARG A 158 24.22 -8.01 -15.89
N GLN A 159 24.44 -8.91 -16.85
CA GLN A 159 25.70 -9.66 -16.97
C GLN A 159 26.80 -8.70 -17.45
N SER A 160 27.43 -7.96 -16.55
CA SER A 160 28.71 -7.31 -16.84
C SER A 160 29.82 -7.99 -16.03
N THR A 161 30.01 -9.29 -16.23
CA THR A 161 31.25 -9.94 -15.79
C THR A 161 32.34 -9.60 -16.78
N LYS A 162 33.04 -8.48 -16.57
CA LYS A 162 34.42 -8.35 -17.05
C LYS A 162 35.28 -9.26 -16.19
N GLN A 163 35.42 -10.50 -16.62
CA GLN A 163 36.50 -11.38 -16.15
C GLN A 163 37.82 -10.71 -16.53
N ARG A 164 38.65 -10.43 -15.53
CA ARG A 164 40.03 -9.96 -15.70
C ARG A 164 40.97 -11.14 -15.75
#